data_AF-A0A3B9P9S3-F1
#
_entry.id   AF-A0A3B9P9S3-F1
#
_cell.length_a   1.000
_cell.length_b   1.000
_cell.length_c   1.000
_cell.angle_alpha   90.00
_cell.angle_beta   90.00
_cell.angle_gamma   90.00
#
_symmetry.space_group_name_H-M   'P 1'
#
loop_
_entity.id
_entity.type
_entity.pdbx_description
1 polymer ?
#
loop_
_entity_poly.entity_id
_entity_poly.type
_entity_poly.pdbx_seq_one_letter_code
_entity_poly.pdbx_strand_id
1 'polypeptide(L)' 'MPIKVPETKKLDFFEEIHGQKIADPYRWMEDLESEEIRAWIDAENALTFDFLERFPLRKNIQER' A
#
# COMPACT_ATOMS: atom_id res chain seq x y z
N MET A 1 10.02 15.96 9.27
CA MET A 1 9.50 16.19 7.90
C MET A 1 8.31 15.28 7.68
N PRO A 2 7.26 15.72 6.97
CA PRO A 2 6.13 14.85 6.65
C PRO A 2 6.59 13.69 5.77
N ILE A 3 6.05 12.50 6.02
CA ILE A 3 6.29 11.31 5.19
C ILE A 3 5.48 11.48 3.91
N LYS A 4 6.13 11.40 2.75
CA LYS A 4 5.45 11.41 1.46
C LYS A 4 4.99 9.98 1.14
N VAL A 5 3.69 9.73 1.22
CA VAL A 5 3.09 8.44 0.88
C VAL A 5 3.01 8.24 -0.64
N PRO A 6 3.15 7.00 -1.15
CA PRO A 6 2.89 6.70 -2.55
C PRO A 6 1.48 7.12 -2.96
N GLU A 7 1.36 7.62 -4.19
CA GLU A 7 0.04 7.97 -4.73
C GLU A 7 -0.73 6.68 -5.00
N THR A 8 -1.93 6.58 -4.43
CA THR A 8 -2.77 5.39 -4.55
C THR A 8 -3.98 5.72 -5.42
N LYS A 9 -4.06 5.07 -6.57
CA LYS A 9 -5.17 5.23 -7.51
C LYS A 9 -6.50 4.85 -6.84
N LYS A 10 -7.50 5.71 -7.04
CA LYS A 10 -8.89 5.45 -6.69
C LYS A 10 -9.70 5.23 -7.95
N LEU A 11 -10.50 4.18 -7.96
CA LEU A 11 -11.49 3.92 -8.99
C LEU A 11 -12.87 4.38 -8.53
N ASP A 12 -13.71 4.75 -9.48
CA ASP A 12 -15.14 4.98 -9.23
C ASP A 12 -15.88 3.63 -9.31
N PHE A 13 -15.57 2.74 -8.37
CA PHE A 13 -16.16 1.40 -8.29
C PHE A 13 -17.12 1.33 -7.11
N PHE A 14 -18.33 0.81 -7.37
CA PHE A 14 -19.35 0.58 -6.37
C PHE A 14 -19.95 -0.81 -6.54
N GLU A 15 -20.21 -1.46 -5.41
CA GLU A 15 -20.98 -2.69 -5.33
C GLU A 15 -22.36 -2.40 -4.73
N GLU A 16 -23.39 -3.07 -5.21
CA GLU A 16 -24.74 -2.96 -4.65
C GLU A 16 -25.04 -4.17 -3.78
N ILE A 17 -25.12 -3.95 -2.46
CA ILE A 17 -25.38 -4.99 -1.47
C ILE A 17 -26.70 -4.66 -0.79
N HIS A 18 -27.71 -5.52 -0.95
CA HIS A 18 -29.06 -5.33 -0.41
C HIS A 18 -29.70 -3.98 -0.78
N GLY A 19 -29.47 -3.50 -2.01
CA GLY A 19 -29.98 -2.21 -2.50
C GLY A 19 -29.18 -1.00 -2.03
N GLN A 20 -28.08 -1.18 -1.29
CA GLN A 20 -27.18 -0.11 -0.87
C GLN A 20 -25.93 -0.09 -1.75
N LYS A 21 -25.60 1.08 -2.32
CA LYS A 21 -24.32 1.30 -3.00
C LYS A 21 -23.19 1.46 -2.00
N ILE A 22 -22.17 0.63 -2.11
CA ILE A 22 -20.96 0.64 -1.27
C ILE A 22 -19.76 0.92 -2.17
N ALA A 23 -19.03 2.00 -1.89
CA ALA A 23 -17.84 2.36 -2.65
C ALA A 23 -16.68 1.44 -2.27
N ASP A 24 -15.99 0.92 -3.28
CA ASP A 24 -14.75 0.17 -3.10
C ASP A 24 -13.69 0.68 -4.08
N PRO A 25 -13.11 1.86 -3.81
CA PRO A 25 -12.23 2.55 -4.76
C PRO A 25 -10.89 1.83 -4.98
N TYR A 26 -10.58 0.83 -4.17
CA TYR A 26 -9.32 0.08 -4.21
C TYR A 26 -9.51 -1.39 -4.61
N ARG A 27 -10.67 -1.76 -5.15
CA ARG A 27 -10.97 -3.10 -5.69
C ARG A 27 -9.86 -3.68 -6.59
N TRP A 28 -9.16 -2.81 -7.32
CA TRP A 28 -8.04 -3.21 -8.19
C TRP A 28 -6.87 -3.86 -7.43
N MET A 29 -6.71 -3.57 -6.14
CA MET A 29 -5.67 -4.16 -5.29
C MET A 29 -5.93 -5.63 -4.96
N GLU A 30 -7.14 -6.13 -5.16
CA GLU A 30 -7.48 -7.54 -4.93
C GLU A 30 -6.89 -8.47 -6.02
N ASP A 31 -6.51 -7.92 -7.18
CA ASP A 31 -5.79 -8.67 -8.21
C ASP A 31 -4.29 -8.69 -7.92
N LEU A 32 -3.89 -9.66 -7.08
CA LEU A 32 -2.52 -9.86 -6.61
C LEU A 32 -1.51 -10.20 -7.72
N GLU A 33 -1.97 -10.57 -8.92
CA GLU A 33 -1.12 -10.91 -10.05
C GLU A 33 -0.93 -9.74 -11.03
N SER A 34 -1.64 -8.62 -10.82
CA SER A 34 -1.52 -7.44 -11.65
C SER A 34 -0.17 -6.74 -11.50
N GLU A 35 0.33 -6.16 -12.58
CA GLU A 35 1.54 -5.33 -12.51
C GLU A 35 1.30 -4.05 -11.69
N GLU A 36 0.05 -3.58 -11.67
CA GLU A 36 -0.34 -2.38 -10.94
C GLU A 36 -0.18 -2.56 -9.41
N ILE A 37 -0.60 -3.71 -8.85
CA ILE A 37 -0.44 -3.95 -7.41
C ILE A 37 1.01 -4.21 -7.03
N ARG A 38 1.79 -4.89 -7.89
CA ARG A 38 3.22 -5.10 -7.65
C ARG A 38 3.95 -3.76 -7.55
N ALA A 39 3.72 -2.86 -8.51
CA ALA A 39 4.31 -1.53 -8.51
C ALA A 39 3.91 -0.70 -7.27
N TRP A 40 2.66 -0.81 -6.82
CA TRP A 40 2.20 -0.14 -5.60
C TRP A 40 2.85 -0.72 -4.33
N ILE A 41 2.93 -2.05 -4.22
CA ILE A 41 3.61 -2.74 -3.12
C ILE A 41 5.08 -2.32 -3.05
N ASP A 42 5.77 -2.25 -4.19
CA ASP A 42 7.17 -1.84 -4.23
C ASP A 42 7.36 -0.40 -3.75
N ALA A 43 6.45 0.51 -4.11
CA ALA A 43 6.49 1.90 -3.64
C ALA A 43 6.25 2.02 -2.12
N GLU A 44 5.29 1.27 -1.58
CA GLU A 44 5.00 1.25 -0.14
C GLU A 44 6.15 0.61 0.66
N ASN A 45 6.73 -0.47 0.15
CA ASN A 45 7.89 -1.11 0.73
C ASN A 45 9.09 -0.16 0.75
N ALA A 46 9.37 0.53 -0.36
CA ALA A 46 10.48 1.49 -0.44
C ALA A 46 10.34 2.59 0.63
N LEU A 47 9.16 3.19 0.77
CA LEU A 47 8.91 4.18 1.82
C LEU A 47 9.12 3.60 3.23
N THR A 48 8.62 2.40 3.46
CA THR A 48 8.69 1.72 4.75
C THR A 48 10.13 1.40 5.13
N PHE A 49 10.91 0.83 4.21
CA PHE A 49 12.31 0.51 4.45
C PHE A 49 13.15 1.78 4.62
N ASP A 50 12.95 2.82 3.81
CA ASP A 50 13.58 4.14 3.97
C ASP A 50 13.32 4.75 5.36
N PHE A 51 12.14 4.53 5.92
CA PHE A 51 11.81 4.97 7.27
C PHE A 51 12.53 4.12 8.32
N LEU A 52 12.49 2.80 8.18
CA LEU A 52 13.02 1.86 9.15
C LEU A 52 14.56 1.85 9.21
N GLU A 53 15.24 2.12 8.08
CA GLU A 53 16.71 2.23 8.01
C GLU A 53 17.27 3.37 8.84
N ARG A 54 16.45 4.38 9.18
CA ARG A 54 16.84 5.52 10.02
C ARG A 54 17.11 5.13 11.46
N PHE A 55 16.76 3.91 11.88
CA PHE A 55 16.89 3.45 13.26
C PHE A 55 18.07 2.47 13.40
N PRO A 56 19.21 2.88 13.99
CA PRO A 56 20.39 2.03 14.13
C PRO A 56 20.13 0.72 14.88
N LEU A 57 19.18 0.73 15.81
CA LEU A 57 18.80 -0.45 16.59
C LEU A 57 18.23 -1.59 15.73
N ARG A 58 17.69 -1.29 14.54
CA ARG A 58 17.17 -2.30 13.61
C ARG A 58 18.23 -3.33 13.23
N LYS A 59 19.48 -2.89 12.98
CA LYS A 59 20.59 -3.79 12.65
C LYS A 59 20.87 -4.78 13.78
N ASN A 60 20.93 -4.29 15.02
CA ASN A 60 21.14 -5.12 16.20
C ASN A 60 20.02 -6.15 16.43
N ILE A 61 18.80 -5.88 15.95
CA ILE A 61 17.67 -6.82 16.05
C ILE A 61 17.76 -7.88 14.94
N GLN A 62 18.19 -7.52 13.73
CA GLN A 62 18.34 -8.45 12.60
C GLN A 62 19.46 -9.48 12.79
N GLU A 63 20.47 -9.15 13.59
CA GLU A 63 21.62 -10.02 13.87
C GLU A 63 21.39 -11.03 15.03
N ARG A 64 20.20 -11.01 15.66
CA ARG A 64 19.83 -11.95 16.74
C ARG A 64 19.06 -13.14 16.19
#